data_AF-A0A7R9KWP1-F1
#
_entry.id   AF-A0A7R9KWP1-F1
#
_cell.length_a   1.000
_cell.length_b   1.000
_cell.length_c   1.000
_cell.angle_alpha   90.00
_cell.angle_beta   90.00
_cell.angle_gamma   90.00
#
_symmetry.space_group_name_H-M   'P 1'
#
loop_
_entity.id
_entity.type
_entity.pdbx_description
1 polymer ?
#
loop_
_entity_poly.entity_id
_entity_poly.type
_entity_poly.pdbx_seq_one_letter_code
_entity_poly.pdbx_strand_id
1 'polypeptide(L)'
;MLAISGLLVRKDLNPWVKQRFKQNQLQDNSPPGACYGDLGCFNITADFKHLMYRPYNVMPEPPDKIKTKIFMYTRIKPTKRLRVSDQWLVYRQSRQATFLPDFDGSKRTMVIIHGFVDNLSYGKWITRLKDELLINGDYNVFVVDWSEGNGLPYSQAAANSRLVGAQIALNMPRSVRLDSSDATFVDVIHTDANPFLTRGGLGMSQAIGHIDFYPNGGSDQPGCTQDKIQSFLNGGFMEGTRQLVACNHLRPTDYFIESVNPKPNASQLCRFRAHSCDSWQRFSMGKGCDGCGRAGRLCAQMGFHSVDWFRNRRNSK
;
A
#
# COMPACT_ATOMS: atom_id res chain seq x y z
N MET A 1 8.57 2.19 -11.39
CA MET A 1 7.64 1.04 -11.55
C MET A 1 6.71 1.09 -10.34
N LEU A 2 5.38 0.97 -10.52
CA LEU A 2 4.44 0.95 -9.39
C LEU A 2 4.32 -0.50 -8.92
N ALA A 3 5.34 -0.99 -8.23
CA ALA A 3 5.19 -2.20 -7.46
C ALA A 3 4.76 -1.74 -6.06
N ILE A 4 3.44 -1.75 -5.83
CA ILE A 4 2.85 -1.36 -4.55
C ILE A 4 3.06 -2.54 -3.61
N SER A 5 4.08 -2.48 -2.77
CA SER A 5 4.15 -3.31 -1.56
C SER A 5 3.29 -2.64 -0.48
N GLY A 6 1.98 -2.89 -0.49
CA GLY A 6 1.06 -2.40 0.55
C GLY A 6 0.51 -0.99 0.31
N LEU A 7 -0.75 -0.87 -0.11
CA LEU A 7 -1.52 0.37 -0.01
C LEU A 7 -2.46 0.28 1.21
N LEU A 8 -2.35 1.22 2.14
CA LEU A 8 -3.26 1.38 3.28
C LEU A 8 -4.02 2.71 3.12
N VAL A 9 -5.35 2.67 3.07
CA VAL A 9 -6.18 3.87 2.81
C VAL A 9 -7.06 4.25 4.02
N ARG A 10 -7.20 5.55 4.33
CA ARG A 10 -8.03 6.08 5.44
C ARG A 10 -8.70 7.44 5.10
N LYS A 11 -9.98 7.61 5.50
CA LYS A 11 -10.95 8.65 5.02
C LYS A 11 -11.05 9.94 5.85
N ASP A 12 -11.41 11.07 5.18
CA ASP A 12 -12.04 12.37 5.62
C ASP A 12 -11.71 13.65 4.75
N LEU A 13 -12.37 13.79 3.58
CA LEU A 13 -12.70 15.00 2.77
C LEU A 13 -11.64 16.08 2.36
N ASN A 14 -11.50 16.30 1.04
CA ASN A 14 -11.02 17.54 0.39
C ASN A 14 -11.94 17.95 -0.80
N PRO A 15 -12.44 19.20 -0.89
CA PRO A 15 -13.29 19.69 -1.98
C PRO A 15 -12.66 19.78 -3.38
N TRP A 16 -11.33 19.81 -3.53
CA TRP A 16 -10.66 20.05 -4.82
C TRP A 16 -10.85 18.91 -5.84
N VAL A 17 -10.94 17.65 -5.37
CA VAL A 17 -11.10 16.48 -6.25
C VAL A 17 -12.50 16.38 -6.88
N LYS A 18 -13.50 17.08 -6.31
CA LYS A 18 -14.86 17.16 -6.86
C LYS A 18 -14.91 17.73 -8.28
N GLN A 19 -13.93 18.55 -8.66
CA GLN A 19 -13.93 19.23 -9.95
C GLN A 19 -13.42 18.32 -11.08
N ARG A 20 -12.49 17.40 -10.78
CA ARG A 20 -11.88 16.51 -11.77
C ARG A 20 -12.78 15.33 -12.16
N PHE A 21 -13.57 14.80 -11.23
CA PHE A 21 -14.55 13.73 -11.53
C PHE A 21 -15.79 14.23 -12.29
N LYS A 22 -16.20 15.50 -12.08
CA LYS A 22 -17.32 16.10 -12.84
C LYS A 22 -16.97 16.40 -14.30
N GLN A 23 -15.69 16.60 -14.64
CA GLN A 23 -15.27 16.91 -16.01
C GLN A 23 -15.21 15.69 -16.94
N ASN A 24 -15.11 14.47 -16.42
CA ASN A 24 -15.10 13.24 -17.24
C ASN A 24 -16.50 12.72 -17.63
N GLN A 25 -17.56 13.51 -17.42
CA GLN A 25 -18.92 13.21 -17.88
C GLN A 25 -19.29 13.94 -19.18
N LEU A 26 -18.35 14.70 -19.79
CA LEU A 26 -18.58 15.39 -21.05
C LEU A 26 -17.59 14.92 -22.11
N GLN A 27 -18.11 14.07 -23.01
CA GLN A 27 -17.64 13.74 -24.35
C GLN A 27 -16.15 13.40 -24.52
N ASP A 28 -15.83 12.12 -24.38
CA ASP A 28 -14.64 11.52 -24.97
C ASP A 28 -15.09 10.40 -25.93
N ASN A 29 -14.85 10.60 -27.24
CA ASN A 29 -15.12 9.65 -28.32
C ASN A 29 -14.11 8.47 -28.30
N SER A 30 -13.85 7.90 -27.13
CA SER A 30 -12.95 6.77 -26.94
C SER A 30 -13.65 5.43 -27.27
N PRO A 31 -12.92 4.43 -27.83
CA PRO A 31 -13.47 3.11 -28.19
C PRO A 31 -14.07 2.37 -26.98
N PRO A 32 -14.94 1.35 -27.19
CA PRO A 32 -15.74 0.78 -26.11
C PRO A 32 -14.86 0.23 -24.98
N GLY A 33 -15.03 0.80 -23.79
CA GLY A 33 -14.40 0.34 -22.56
C GLY A 33 -14.91 -1.02 -22.11
N ALA A 34 -14.14 -1.70 -21.26
CA ALA A 34 -14.61 -2.91 -20.61
C ALA A 34 -15.49 -2.55 -19.40
N CYS A 35 -16.76 -2.96 -19.39
CA CYS A 35 -17.71 -2.65 -18.32
C CYS A 35 -18.08 -3.89 -17.52
N TYR A 36 -18.13 -3.77 -16.18
CA TYR A 36 -18.34 -4.91 -15.28
C TYR A 36 -19.47 -4.65 -14.27
N GLY A 37 -20.69 -4.45 -14.75
CA GLY A 37 -21.87 -4.23 -13.88
C GLY A 37 -21.67 -3.02 -12.97
N ASP A 38 -21.87 -3.21 -11.66
CA ASP A 38 -21.77 -2.14 -10.65
C ASP A 38 -20.34 -1.55 -10.52
N LEU A 39 -19.30 -2.24 -11.03
CA LEU A 39 -17.91 -1.76 -11.07
C LEU A 39 -17.69 -0.63 -12.09
N GLY A 40 -18.68 -0.38 -12.96
CA GLY A 40 -18.58 0.63 -14.01
C GLY A 40 -17.69 0.17 -15.18
N CYS A 41 -17.22 1.15 -15.95
CA CYS A 41 -16.46 0.93 -17.18
C CYS A 41 -15.01 1.39 -17.04
N PHE A 42 -14.11 0.63 -17.66
CA PHE A 42 -12.68 0.87 -17.68
C PHE A 42 -12.25 1.19 -19.11
N ASN A 43 -11.68 2.38 -19.28
CA ASN A 43 -11.14 2.83 -20.56
C ASN A 43 -9.61 2.79 -20.56
N ILE A 44 -9.04 2.69 -21.75
CA ILE A 44 -7.61 2.88 -22.00
C ILE A 44 -7.40 4.38 -22.22
N THR A 45 -7.01 5.11 -21.16
CA THR A 45 -6.64 6.53 -21.28
C THR A 45 -5.14 6.71 -21.42
N ALA A 46 -4.68 7.90 -21.85
CA ALA A 46 -3.26 8.22 -21.92
C ALA A 46 -2.56 8.23 -20.53
N ASP A 47 -3.30 8.54 -19.46
CA ASP A 47 -2.82 8.46 -18.07
C ASP A 47 -2.36 7.04 -17.69
N PHE A 48 -2.95 6.07 -18.41
CA PHE A 48 -2.69 4.65 -18.62
C PHE A 48 -1.38 4.22 -19.28
N LYS A 49 -0.60 5.13 -19.87
CA LYS A 49 0.55 4.76 -20.72
C LYS A 49 1.82 5.45 -20.26
N HIS A 50 2.91 4.70 -20.15
CA HIS A 50 4.23 5.27 -19.93
C HIS A 50 5.25 4.57 -20.82
N LEU A 51 5.88 5.30 -21.74
CA LEU A 51 6.74 4.75 -22.79
C LEU A 51 7.78 3.75 -22.26
N MET A 52 8.40 4.08 -21.12
CA MET A 52 9.46 3.25 -20.52
C MET A 52 9.00 2.22 -19.48
N TYR A 53 7.92 2.49 -18.73
CA TYR A 53 7.57 1.70 -17.53
C TYR A 53 6.24 0.96 -17.65
N ARG A 54 5.39 1.38 -18.58
CA ARG A 54 4.10 0.75 -18.91
C ARG A 54 3.80 1.00 -20.40
N PRO A 55 4.62 0.44 -21.30
CA PRO A 55 4.50 0.67 -22.73
C PRO A 55 3.17 0.12 -23.28
N TYR A 56 2.70 -0.98 -22.69
CA TYR A 56 1.43 -1.62 -23.01
C TYR A 56 0.38 -1.21 -21.98
N ASN A 57 -0.63 -0.48 -22.44
CA ASN A 57 -1.83 -0.19 -21.67
C ASN A 57 -2.92 -1.16 -22.12
N VAL A 58 -3.30 -2.09 -21.24
CA VAL A 58 -4.29 -3.13 -21.52
C VAL A 58 -5.53 -2.95 -20.65
N MET A 59 -6.66 -3.52 -21.08
CA MET A 59 -7.86 -3.56 -20.25
C MET A 59 -7.63 -4.46 -19.02
N PRO A 60 -8.28 -4.17 -17.88
CA PRO A 60 -8.34 -5.14 -16.79
C PRO A 60 -8.99 -6.44 -17.24
N GLU A 61 -8.62 -7.55 -16.62
CA GLU A 61 -9.32 -8.82 -16.77
C GLU A 61 -10.65 -8.80 -16.01
N PRO A 62 -11.63 -9.62 -16.39
CA PRO A 62 -12.93 -9.62 -15.74
C PRO A 62 -12.84 -10.15 -14.28
N PRO A 63 -13.80 -9.77 -13.40
CA PRO A 63 -13.78 -10.14 -11.98
C PRO A 63 -13.68 -11.64 -11.69
N ASP A 64 -14.28 -12.49 -12.53
CA ASP A 64 -14.27 -13.95 -12.44
C ASP A 64 -12.89 -14.57 -12.76
N LYS A 65 -12.04 -13.82 -13.45
CA LYS A 65 -10.63 -14.18 -13.68
C LYS A 65 -9.72 -13.67 -12.56
N ILE A 66 -9.89 -12.42 -12.13
CA ILE A 66 -9.09 -11.81 -11.04
C ILE A 66 -9.39 -12.46 -9.68
N LYS A 67 -10.64 -12.92 -9.47
CA LYS A 67 -11.09 -13.68 -8.28
C LYS A 67 -10.68 -13.05 -6.95
N THR A 68 -10.77 -11.72 -6.84
CA THR A 68 -10.44 -10.98 -5.62
C THR A 68 -11.25 -11.48 -4.44
N LYS A 69 -10.56 -11.75 -3.33
CA LYS A 69 -11.14 -12.14 -2.03
C LYS A 69 -10.78 -11.07 -1.01
N ILE A 70 -11.76 -10.67 -0.21
CA ILE A 70 -11.52 -9.77 0.92
C ILE A 70 -11.89 -10.51 2.20
N PHE A 71 -10.94 -10.56 3.12
CA PHE A 71 -11.01 -11.22 4.41
C PHE A 71 -11.10 -10.19 5.52
N MET A 72 -11.90 -10.44 6.55
CA MET A 72 -12.02 -9.56 7.71
C MET A 72 -11.44 -10.22 8.98
N TYR A 73 -10.71 -9.46 9.78
CA TYR A 73 -10.10 -9.90 11.02
C TYR A 73 -10.36 -8.87 12.13
N THR A 74 -10.75 -9.36 13.30
CA THR A 74 -11.00 -8.56 14.50
C THR A 74 -10.49 -9.27 15.73
N ARG A 75 -10.24 -8.52 16.80
CA ARG A 75 -9.93 -9.09 18.11
C ARG A 75 -11.23 -9.40 18.87
N ILE A 76 -11.33 -10.60 19.45
CA ILE A 76 -12.39 -10.92 20.42
C ILE A 76 -11.86 -10.64 21.83
N LYS A 77 -12.68 -10.03 22.70
CA LYS A 77 -12.35 -9.62 24.10
C LYS A 77 -11.74 -10.75 24.98
N PRO A 78 -11.24 -10.42 26.19
CA PRO A 78 -9.83 -10.24 26.56
C PRO A 78 -9.06 -11.56 26.71
N THR A 79 -9.16 -12.48 25.76
CA THR A 79 -8.27 -13.64 25.70
C THR A 79 -7.29 -13.44 24.55
N LYS A 80 -6.02 -13.81 24.76
CA LYS A 80 -4.93 -13.74 23.76
C LYS A 80 -5.17 -14.60 22.50
N ARG A 81 -6.39 -15.12 22.27
CA ARG A 81 -6.74 -15.95 21.12
C ARG A 81 -7.29 -15.09 20.00
N LEU A 82 -6.47 -14.97 18.95
CA LEU A 82 -6.85 -14.45 17.64
C LEU A 82 -7.96 -15.36 17.08
N ARG A 83 -9.21 -14.89 16.99
CA ARG A 83 -10.24 -15.54 16.17
C ARG A 83 -10.37 -14.77 14.89
N VAL A 84 -9.96 -15.42 13.81
CA VAL A 84 -10.18 -14.99 12.43
C VAL A 84 -11.65 -15.25 12.10
N SER A 85 -12.40 -14.23 11.73
CA SER A 85 -13.69 -14.41 11.08
C SER A 85 -13.39 -14.63 9.60
N ASP A 86 -13.25 -15.88 9.14
CA ASP A 86 -13.04 -16.20 7.72
C ASP A 86 -14.35 -15.92 6.96
N GLN A 87 -14.68 -14.65 6.80
CA GLN A 87 -15.77 -14.16 5.98
C GLN A 87 -15.17 -13.63 4.68
N TRP A 88 -15.50 -14.33 3.60
CA TRP A 88 -15.05 -14.05 2.26
C TRP A 88 -16.07 -13.14 1.61
N LEU A 89 -15.69 -11.91 1.28
CA LEU A 89 -16.41 -11.16 0.27
C LEU A 89 -15.99 -11.72 -1.09
N VAL A 90 -16.69 -12.75 -1.56
CA VAL A 90 -16.63 -13.09 -2.99
C VAL A 90 -17.44 -12.02 -3.69
N TYR A 91 -16.87 -11.36 -4.71
CA TYR A 91 -17.67 -10.55 -5.63
C TYR A 91 -18.71 -11.45 -6.28
N ARG A 92 -19.89 -11.50 -5.67
CA ARG A 92 -21.10 -12.06 -6.25
C ARG A 92 -21.86 -10.85 -6.76
N GLN A 93 -22.25 -10.86 -8.03
CA GLN A 93 -23.09 -9.81 -8.64
C GLN A 93 -24.42 -9.57 -7.88
N SER A 94 -24.71 -10.33 -6.82
CA SER A 94 -25.86 -10.14 -5.95
C SER A 94 -25.61 -9.00 -4.96
N ARG A 95 -26.46 -7.96 -5.04
CA ARG A 95 -26.59 -6.77 -4.18
C ARG A 95 -26.80 -7.02 -2.67
N GLN A 96 -26.51 -8.21 -2.16
CA GLN A 96 -26.55 -8.48 -0.73
C GLN A 96 -25.19 -8.09 -0.14
N ALA A 97 -25.17 -6.96 0.57
CA ALA A 97 -24.06 -6.64 1.47
C ALA A 97 -23.85 -7.84 2.39
N THR A 98 -22.67 -8.47 2.30
CA THR A 98 -22.33 -9.55 3.20
C THR A 98 -22.40 -9.01 4.62
N PHE A 99 -23.26 -9.62 5.44
CA PHE A 99 -23.39 -9.24 6.83
C PHE A 99 -22.09 -9.59 7.56
N LEU A 100 -21.38 -8.57 8.06
CA LEU A 100 -20.16 -8.70 8.84
C LEU A 100 -20.52 -8.51 10.34
N PRO A 101 -20.94 -9.55 11.08
CA PRO A 101 -21.39 -9.43 12.47
C PRO A 101 -20.34 -8.86 13.41
N ASP A 102 -19.06 -9.10 13.11
CA ASP A 102 -17.93 -8.66 13.92
C ASP A 102 -17.48 -7.23 13.56
N PHE A 103 -18.05 -6.61 12.52
CA PHE A 103 -17.69 -5.26 12.11
C PHE A 103 -18.26 -4.21 13.07
N ASP A 104 -17.34 -3.42 13.63
CA ASP A 104 -17.69 -2.29 14.48
C ASP A 104 -17.28 -0.99 13.80
N GLY A 105 -18.26 -0.22 13.33
CA GLY A 105 -18.04 1.05 12.63
C GLY A 105 -17.41 2.15 13.49
N SER A 106 -17.36 1.98 14.82
CA SER A 106 -16.67 2.91 15.73
C SER A 106 -15.16 2.67 15.81
N LYS A 107 -14.70 1.46 15.45
CA LYS A 107 -13.29 1.08 15.45
C LYS A 107 -12.59 1.57 14.19
N ARG A 108 -11.28 1.83 14.31
CA ARG A 108 -10.46 2.15 13.14
C ARG A 108 -10.36 0.92 12.23
N THR A 109 -10.61 1.11 10.94
CA THR A 109 -10.44 0.09 9.91
C THR A 109 -9.08 0.21 9.23
N MET A 110 -8.42 -0.92 9.01
CA MET A 110 -7.14 -1.08 8.34
C MET A 110 -7.33 -2.02 7.15
N VAL A 111 -6.83 -1.67 5.98
CA VAL A 111 -6.92 -2.50 4.76
C VAL A 111 -5.51 -2.83 4.29
N ILE A 112 -5.19 -4.12 4.17
CA ILE A 112 -3.88 -4.62 3.72
C ILE A 112 -4.06 -5.18 2.32
N ILE A 113 -3.31 -4.65 1.36
CA ILE A 113 -3.38 -5.04 -0.06
C ILE A 113 -1.98 -5.43 -0.51
N HIS A 114 -1.79 -6.68 -0.94
CA HIS A 114 -0.48 -7.14 -1.39
C HIS A 114 -0.18 -6.74 -2.84
N GLY A 115 1.08 -6.89 -3.25
CA GLY A 115 1.59 -6.41 -4.54
C GLY A 115 1.65 -7.47 -5.64
N PHE A 116 2.44 -7.19 -6.66
CA PHE A 116 2.72 -8.07 -7.81
C PHE A 116 3.34 -9.41 -7.35
N VAL A 117 2.87 -10.52 -7.92
CA VAL A 117 3.29 -11.91 -7.64
C VAL A 117 3.27 -12.38 -6.17
N ASP A 118 2.75 -11.55 -5.27
CA ASP A 118 2.60 -11.87 -3.84
C ASP A 118 1.27 -12.60 -3.58
N ASN A 119 1.16 -13.34 -2.48
CA ASN A 119 -0.10 -13.97 -2.08
C ASN A 119 -0.09 -14.30 -0.57
N LEU A 120 -1.20 -14.80 -0.05
CA LEU A 120 -1.33 -15.11 1.38
C LEU A 120 -0.42 -16.26 1.86
N SER A 121 0.02 -17.14 0.96
CA SER A 121 0.89 -18.28 1.29
C SER A 121 2.38 -17.87 1.36
N TYR A 122 2.83 -16.99 0.48
CA TYR A 122 4.23 -16.53 0.42
C TYR A 122 4.45 -15.22 1.20
N GLY A 123 3.44 -14.33 1.23
CA GLY A 123 3.46 -13.03 1.89
C GLY A 123 3.32 -13.13 3.41
N LYS A 124 4.27 -13.77 4.10
CA LYS A 124 4.29 -13.87 5.57
C LYS A 124 4.14 -12.52 6.28
N TRP A 125 4.58 -11.44 5.62
CA TRP A 125 4.42 -10.07 6.10
C TRP A 125 2.95 -9.66 6.28
N ILE A 126 2.03 -10.16 5.44
CA ILE A 126 0.59 -9.84 5.49
C ILE A 126 0.02 -10.35 6.81
N THR A 127 0.26 -11.63 7.12
CA THR A 127 -0.18 -12.26 8.36
C THR A 127 0.46 -11.58 9.56
N ARG A 128 1.77 -11.31 9.51
CA ARG A 128 2.49 -10.62 10.59
C ARG A 128 1.96 -9.21 10.84
N LEU A 129 1.73 -8.41 9.80
CA LEU A 129 1.17 -7.06 9.94
C LEU A 129 -0.22 -7.11 10.55
N LYS A 130 -1.09 -7.99 10.04
CA LYS A 130 -2.44 -8.19 10.57
C LYS A 130 -2.39 -8.57 12.06
N ASP A 131 -1.52 -9.49 12.45
CA ASP A 131 -1.37 -9.90 13.84
C ASP A 131 -0.85 -8.75 14.73
N GLU A 132 0.20 -8.04 14.31
CA GLU A 132 0.72 -6.88 15.05
C GLU A 132 -0.33 -5.78 15.22
N LEU A 133 -1.14 -5.51 14.20
CA LEU A 133 -2.24 -4.56 14.31
C LEU A 133 -3.26 -5.00 15.39
N LEU A 134 -3.68 -6.26 15.37
CA LEU A 134 -4.69 -6.78 16.31
C LEU A 134 -4.16 -6.94 17.75
N ILE A 135 -2.84 -7.18 17.90
CA ILE A 135 -2.17 -7.19 19.21
C ILE A 135 -2.15 -5.79 19.81
N ASN A 136 -1.84 -4.77 19.01
CA ASN A 136 -1.57 -3.42 19.50
C ASN A 136 -2.77 -2.47 19.42
N GLY A 137 -3.92 -2.91 18.91
CA GLY A 137 -5.14 -2.11 18.91
C GLY A 137 -6.41 -2.91 18.63
N ASP A 138 -7.55 -2.28 18.85
CA ASP A 138 -8.86 -2.84 18.50
C ASP A 138 -9.27 -2.30 17.12
N TYR A 139 -8.93 -3.05 16.07
CA TYR A 139 -9.14 -2.65 14.68
C TYR A 139 -10.06 -3.62 13.95
N ASN A 140 -10.76 -3.10 12.93
CA ASN A 140 -11.26 -3.93 11.84
C ASN A 140 -10.13 -4.06 10.81
N VAL A 141 -9.52 -5.23 10.65
CA VAL A 141 -8.44 -5.44 9.68
C VAL A 141 -8.98 -6.22 8.49
N PHE A 142 -8.91 -5.64 7.29
CA PHE A 142 -9.26 -6.32 6.05
C PHE A 142 -7.98 -6.69 5.29
N VAL A 143 -7.92 -7.90 4.75
CA VAL A 143 -6.85 -8.34 3.85
C VAL A 143 -7.45 -8.60 2.48
N VAL A 144 -6.86 -8.02 1.44
CA VAL A 144 -7.30 -8.19 0.05
C VAL A 144 -6.34 -9.14 -0.66
N ASP A 145 -6.84 -10.30 -1.04
CA ASP A 145 -6.14 -11.28 -1.86
C ASP A 145 -6.63 -11.18 -3.31
N TRP A 146 -5.72 -10.81 -4.20
CA TRP A 146 -5.96 -10.73 -5.65
C TRP A 146 -4.89 -11.49 -6.42
N SER A 147 -4.33 -12.54 -5.80
CA SER A 147 -3.22 -13.34 -6.32
C SER A 147 -3.48 -14.01 -7.68
N GLU A 148 -4.74 -14.29 -8.03
CA GLU A 148 -5.09 -14.82 -9.36
C GLU A 148 -4.92 -13.77 -10.47
N GLY A 149 -4.97 -12.47 -10.14
CA GLY A 149 -4.87 -11.36 -11.07
C GLY A 149 -3.60 -10.51 -10.97
N ASN A 150 -2.66 -10.86 -10.09
CA ASN A 150 -1.43 -10.07 -9.83
C ASN A 150 -0.16 -10.67 -10.46
N GLY A 151 -0.31 -11.74 -11.22
CA GLY A 151 0.79 -12.48 -11.84
C GLY A 151 1.30 -11.86 -13.14
N LEU A 152 2.14 -12.60 -13.85
CA LEU A 152 2.63 -12.18 -15.16
C LEU A 152 1.52 -12.21 -16.23
N PRO A 153 1.54 -11.29 -17.22
CA PRO A 153 2.52 -10.22 -17.41
C PRO A 153 2.26 -8.97 -16.54
N TYR A 154 3.32 -8.23 -16.18
CA TYR A 154 3.22 -7.06 -15.29
C TYR A 154 2.24 -5.98 -15.77
N SER A 155 2.17 -5.73 -17.09
CA SER A 155 1.19 -4.79 -17.66
C SER A 155 -0.25 -5.19 -17.39
N GLN A 156 -0.55 -6.50 -17.38
CA GLN A 156 -1.88 -7.02 -17.05
C GLN A 156 -2.16 -6.89 -15.56
N ALA A 157 -1.22 -7.26 -14.68
CA ALA A 157 -1.37 -7.05 -13.24
C ALA A 157 -1.58 -5.57 -12.88
N ALA A 158 -0.84 -4.66 -13.53
CA ALA A 158 -1.01 -3.23 -13.36
C ALA A 158 -2.41 -2.76 -13.83
N ALA A 159 -2.93 -3.31 -14.93
CA ALA A 159 -4.29 -3.02 -15.38
C ALA A 159 -5.36 -3.57 -14.42
N ASN A 160 -5.18 -4.81 -13.94
CA ASN A 160 -6.04 -5.49 -12.99
C ASN A 160 -6.16 -4.73 -11.67
N SER A 161 -5.10 -4.04 -11.23
CA SER A 161 -5.13 -3.22 -10.00
C SER A 161 -6.25 -2.14 -10.03
N ARG A 162 -6.62 -1.63 -11.21
CA ARG A 162 -7.74 -0.69 -11.37
C ARG A 162 -9.07 -1.34 -11.00
N LEU A 163 -9.29 -2.57 -11.44
CA LEU A 163 -10.52 -3.32 -11.15
C LEU A 163 -10.56 -3.75 -9.69
N VAL A 164 -9.42 -4.18 -9.13
CA VAL A 164 -9.30 -4.51 -7.69
C VAL A 164 -9.62 -3.28 -6.84
N GLY A 165 -9.13 -2.09 -7.19
CA GLY A 165 -9.49 -0.84 -6.52
C GLY A 165 -11.00 -0.57 -6.54
N ALA A 166 -11.66 -0.79 -7.68
CA ALA A 166 -13.12 -0.66 -7.80
C ALA A 166 -13.87 -1.73 -6.98
N GLN A 167 -13.36 -2.96 -6.92
CA GLN A 167 -13.94 -4.03 -6.08
C GLN A 167 -13.82 -3.70 -4.59
N ILE A 168 -12.68 -3.17 -4.13
CA ILE A 168 -12.52 -2.72 -2.75
C ILE A 168 -13.49 -1.57 -2.46
N ALA A 169 -13.61 -0.60 -3.37
CA ALA A 169 -14.56 0.48 -3.24
C ALA A 169 -15.99 -0.05 -3.06
N LEU A 170 -16.45 -0.96 -3.91
CA LEU A 170 -17.84 -1.43 -3.85
C LEU A 170 -18.15 -2.37 -2.68
N ASN A 171 -17.25 -3.28 -2.33
CA ASN A 171 -17.56 -4.40 -1.43
C ASN A 171 -17.29 -4.08 0.04
N MET A 172 -16.59 -2.98 0.34
CA MET A 172 -16.33 -2.56 1.71
C MET A 172 -17.54 -1.80 2.29
N PRO A 173 -17.80 -1.86 3.62
CA PRO A 173 -18.88 -1.09 4.25
C PRO A 173 -18.84 0.40 3.86
N ARG A 174 -19.99 1.07 3.78
CA ARG A 174 -20.07 2.47 3.29
C ARG A 174 -19.13 3.44 4.04
N SER A 175 -18.82 3.18 5.32
CA SER A 175 -17.88 3.96 6.12
C SER A 175 -16.41 3.82 5.69
N VAL A 176 -16.07 2.81 4.89
CA VAL A 176 -14.69 2.44 4.51
C VAL A 176 -14.49 2.27 2.99
N ARG A 177 -15.55 2.46 2.20
CA ARG A 177 -15.50 2.51 0.73
C ARG A 177 -14.58 3.65 0.24
N LEU A 178 -13.67 3.30 -0.67
CA LEU A 178 -12.88 4.22 -1.50
C LEU A 178 -13.81 5.04 -2.42
N ASP A 179 -13.58 6.34 -2.50
CA ASP A 179 -14.29 7.26 -3.38
C ASP A 179 -13.37 8.43 -3.73
N SER A 180 -13.72 9.23 -4.74
CA SER A 180 -12.99 10.41 -5.24
C SER A 180 -12.32 11.36 -4.21
N SER A 181 -12.56 11.21 -2.90
CA SER A 181 -11.82 11.79 -1.77
C SER A 181 -10.66 10.93 -1.21
N ASP A 182 -10.13 9.96 -1.98
CA ASP A 182 -9.53 8.68 -1.55
C ASP A 182 -8.53 8.67 -0.37
N ALA A 183 -7.85 9.74 0.01
CA ALA A 183 -7.21 9.81 1.33
C ALA A 183 -7.00 11.25 1.80
N THR A 184 -7.18 11.49 3.10
CA THR A 184 -6.91 12.81 3.73
C THR A 184 -5.44 13.11 3.88
N PHE A 185 -4.69 12.02 3.95
CA PHE A 185 -3.30 11.97 4.27
C PHE A 185 -2.78 10.71 3.64
N VAL A 186 -1.66 10.87 2.94
CA VAL A 186 -0.99 9.81 2.20
C VAL A 186 0.46 9.92 2.64
N ASP A 187 0.95 8.88 3.27
CA ASP A 187 2.35 8.70 3.56
C ASP A 187 2.95 7.59 2.69
N VAL A 188 4.18 7.80 2.24
CA VAL A 188 4.86 6.89 1.30
C VAL A 188 6.23 6.54 1.87
N ILE A 189 6.63 5.27 1.77
CA ILE A 189 7.96 4.80 2.17
C ILE A 189 8.69 4.28 0.92
N HIS A 190 9.78 4.93 0.57
CA HIS A 190 10.63 4.57 -0.56
C HIS A 190 11.84 3.78 -0.06
N THR A 191 12.05 2.58 -0.55
CA THR A 191 13.21 1.74 -0.18
C THR A 191 13.96 1.15 -1.35
N ASP A 192 13.41 1.24 -2.55
CA ASP A 192 13.96 0.67 -3.78
C ASP A 192 13.80 1.62 -4.98
N ALA A 193 14.13 2.89 -4.76
CA ALA A 193 13.98 3.99 -5.71
C ALA A 193 15.08 4.07 -6.79
N ASN A 194 15.95 3.05 -6.87
CA ASN A 194 16.98 2.95 -7.91
C ASN A 194 16.35 2.91 -9.32
N PRO A 195 17.00 3.47 -10.37
CA PRO A 195 16.43 3.38 -11.71
C PRO A 195 16.33 1.93 -12.18
N PHE A 196 15.13 1.53 -12.61
CA PHE A 196 14.84 0.15 -13.01
C PHE A 196 15.83 -0.40 -14.04
N LEU A 197 16.08 0.33 -15.12
CA LEU A 197 16.90 -0.17 -16.24
C LEU A 197 18.39 -0.29 -15.92
N THR A 198 18.93 0.57 -15.05
CA THR A 198 20.38 0.60 -14.77
C THR A 198 20.76 -0.11 -13.49
N ARG A 199 19.82 -0.21 -12.53
CA ARG A 199 20.08 -0.73 -11.18
C ARG A 199 19.04 -1.69 -10.66
N GLY A 200 18.00 -2.01 -11.43
CA GLY A 200 17.01 -3.01 -11.08
C GLY A 200 16.01 -2.59 -10.00
N GLY A 201 15.94 -1.30 -9.65
CA GLY A 201 14.99 -0.83 -8.63
C GLY A 201 13.55 -0.92 -9.11
N LEU A 202 12.69 -1.49 -8.27
CA LEU A 202 11.28 -1.78 -8.55
C LEU A 202 10.33 -0.70 -8.01
N GLY A 203 10.84 0.20 -7.15
CA GLY A 203 10.07 1.29 -6.56
C GLY A 203 9.95 2.52 -7.45
N MET A 204 9.38 3.57 -6.85
CA MET A 204 9.34 4.93 -7.39
C MET A 204 10.30 5.82 -6.62
N SER A 205 10.93 6.77 -7.28
CA SER A 205 11.71 7.84 -6.63
C SER A 205 10.90 9.11 -6.42
N GLN A 206 9.87 9.32 -7.24
CA GLN A 206 9.01 10.50 -7.19
C GLN A 206 8.21 10.52 -5.88
N ALA A 207 8.18 11.69 -5.23
CA ALA A 207 7.29 11.95 -4.13
C ALA A 207 5.84 12.01 -4.63
N ILE A 208 4.97 11.19 -4.04
CA ILE A 208 3.55 11.07 -4.42
C ILE A 208 2.60 11.13 -3.22
N GLY A 209 3.13 11.37 -2.02
CA GLY A 209 2.36 11.53 -0.79
C GLY A 209 2.17 12.99 -0.36
N HIS A 210 1.48 13.14 0.77
CA HIS A 210 1.57 14.36 1.59
C HIS A 210 2.89 14.39 2.37
N ILE A 211 3.45 13.21 2.67
CA ILE A 211 4.79 13.02 3.20
C ILE A 211 5.42 11.77 2.57
N ASP A 212 6.69 11.87 2.20
CA ASP A 212 7.43 10.81 1.54
C ASP A 212 8.71 10.55 2.35
N PHE A 213 8.88 9.32 2.81
CA PHE A 213 9.99 8.88 3.64
C PHE A 213 10.99 8.10 2.79
N TYR A 214 12.26 8.46 2.90
CA TYR A 214 13.37 7.82 2.18
C TYR A 214 14.38 7.23 3.18
N PRO A 215 14.01 6.18 3.95
CA PRO A 215 14.93 5.53 4.87
C PRO A 215 16.18 5.06 4.13
N ASN A 216 17.35 5.33 4.71
CA ASN A 216 18.64 4.96 4.13
C ASN A 216 18.85 5.53 2.70
N GLY A 217 18.29 6.70 2.41
CA GLY A 217 18.33 7.34 1.10
C GLY A 217 17.29 6.81 0.11
N GLY A 218 16.51 5.81 0.51
CA GLY A 218 15.35 5.29 -0.20
C GLY A 218 15.62 4.34 -1.35
N SER A 219 16.87 3.86 -1.50
CA SER A 219 17.28 3.01 -2.62
C SER A 219 17.93 1.70 -2.19
N ASP A 220 18.94 1.76 -1.32
CA ASP A 220 19.75 0.60 -0.94
C ASP A 220 19.66 0.40 0.58
N GLN A 221 18.94 -0.63 1.01
CA GLN A 221 18.63 -0.84 2.41
C GLN A 221 19.69 -1.72 3.10
N PRO A 222 20.06 -1.40 4.35
CA PRO A 222 20.98 -2.23 5.12
C PRO A 222 20.52 -3.69 5.20
N GLY A 223 21.47 -4.62 5.07
CA GLY A 223 21.22 -6.06 5.03
C GLY A 223 20.69 -6.60 3.70
N CYS A 224 20.47 -5.74 2.70
CA CYS A 224 20.22 -6.15 1.32
C CYS A 224 21.52 -6.02 0.50
N THR A 225 22.56 -6.80 0.82
CA THR A 225 23.78 -6.83 0.00
C THR A 225 23.54 -7.59 -1.30
N GLN A 226 24.04 -7.03 -2.39
CA GLN A 226 23.92 -7.53 -3.76
C GLN A 226 24.89 -8.69 -4.04
N ASP A 227 24.97 -9.71 -3.17
CA ASP A 227 25.75 -10.92 -3.48
C ASP A 227 24.97 -11.81 -4.44
N LYS A 228 24.90 -11.32 -5.69
CA LYS A 228 24.11 -11.84 -6.82
C LYS A 228 24.48 -13.26 -7.28
N ILE A 229 25.54 -13.87 -6.74
CA ILE A 229 26.16 -15.06 -7.34
C ILE A 229 26.06 -16.31 -6.43
N GLN A 230 26.00 -16.21 -5.09
CA GLN A 230 26.03 -17.40 -4.23
C GLN A 230 24.67 -18.06 -4.01
N SER A 231 23.58 -17.27 -3.98
CA SER A 231 22.23 -17.79 -3.76
C SER A 231 21.58 -18.43 -4.99
N PHE A 232 22.16 -18.22 -6.18
CA PHE A 232 21.73 -18.90 -7.40
C PHE A 232 22.04 -20.41 -7.36
N LEU A 233 23.04 -20.80 -6.55
CA LEU A 233 23.53 -22.19 -6.49
C LEU A 233 22.83 -23.06 -5.43
N ASN A 234 22.19 -22.46 -4.41
CA ASN A 234 21.70 -23.20 -3.24
C ASN A 234 20.17 -23.19 -3.01
N GLY A 235 19.39 -22.39 -3.75
CA GLY A 235 18.00 -22.04 -3.36
C GLY A 235 16.86 -22.54 -4.25
N GLY A 236 17.13 -23.26 -5.34
CA GLY A 236 16.10 -23.60 -6.33
C GLY A 236 15.63 -22.38 -7.13
N PHE A 237 15.34 -22.60 -8.41
CA PHE A 237 15.24 -21.54 -9.44
C PHE A 237 14.17 -20.46 -9.19
N MET A 238 13.13 -20.74 -8.38
CA MET A 238 11.97 -19.84 -8.19
C MET A 238 11.89 -19.12 -6.85
N GLU A 239 12.53 -19.65 -5.80
CA GLU A 239 12.51 -19.05 -4.45
C GLU A 239 13.76 -18.18 -4.24
N GLY A 240 14.93 -18.64 -4.69
CA GLY A 240 16.22 -17.94 -4.56
C GLY A 240 16.37 -16.71 -5.45
N THR A 241 15.70 -16.67 -6.61
CA THR A 241 15.71 -15.50 -7.52
C THR A 241 14.80 -14.37 -7.04
N ARG A 242 13.75 -14.65 -6.27
CA ARG A 242 12.79 -13.65 -5.77
C ARG A 242 13.31 -12.89 -4.54
N GLN A 243 13.91 -13.59 -3.58
CA GLN A 243 14.45 -12.94 -2.37
C GLN A 243 15.64 -12.02 -2.67
N LEU A 244 16.45 -12.31 -3.70
CA LEU A 244 17.61 -11.48 -4.06
C LEU A 244 17.25 -10.18 -4.77
N VAL A 245 16.21 -10.17 -5.61
CA VAL A 245 15.82 -8.99 -6.40
C VAL A 245 14.80 -8.12 -5.65
N ALA A 246 14.06 -8.68 -4.69
CA ALA A 246 13.01 -7.97 -3.96
C ALA A 246 13.40 -7.49 -2.54
N CYS A 247 14.62 -7.74 -2.03
CA CYS A 247 14.98 -7.38 -0.65
C CYS A 247 14.72 -5.89 -0.33
N ASN A 248 15.32 -4.97 -1.10
CA ASN A 248 15.06 -3.53 -0.96
C ASN A 248 13.57 -3.22 -1.11
N HIS A 249 12.91 -3.88 -2.07
CA HIS A 249 11.51 -3.65 -2.39
C HIS A 249 10.54 -4.05 -1.27
N LEU A 250 10.86 -5.11 -0.51
CA LEU A 250 10.01 -5.63 0.57
C LEU A 250 10.22 -4.93 1.93
N ARG A 251 11.33 -4.20 2.10
CA ARG A 251 11.65 -3.46 3.34
C ARG A 251 10.58 -2.49 3.86
N PRO A 252 9.73 -1.83 3.04
CA PRO A 252 8.66 -0.98 3.57
C PRO A 252 7.70 -1.75 4.47
N THR A 253 7.45 -3.03 4.16
CA THR A 253 6.57 -3.88 4.96
C THR A 253 7.17 -4.17 6.34
N ASP A 254 8.48 -4.47 6.40
CA ASP A 254 9.21 -4.66 7.66
C ASP A 254 9.19 -3.38 8.52
N TYR A 255 9.53 -2.24 7.92
CA TYR A 255 9.54 -0.95 8.62
C TYR A 255 8.15 -0.57 9.13
N PHE A 256 7.11 -0.78 8.32
CA PHE A 256 5.75 -0.48 8.73
C PHE A 256 5.31 -1.39 9.87
N ILE A 257 5.55 -2.70 9.79
CA ILE A 257 5.24 -3.66 10.86
C ILE A 257 5.93 -3.26 12.17
N GLU A 258 7.24 -2.96 12.13
CA GLU A 258 7.99 -2.56 13.31
C GLU A 258 7.51 -1.21 13.89
N SER A 259 7.02 -0.30 13.04
CA SER A 259 6.46 0.97 13.49
C SER A 259 5.12 0.84 14.22
N VAL A 260 4.37 -0.27 14.06
CA VAL A 260 3.11 -0.52 14.79
C VAL A 260 3.37 -0.70 16.28
N ASN A 261 4.48 -1.35 16.64
CA ASN A 261 4.88 -1.58 18.02
C ASN A 261 6.40 -1.62 18.15
N PRO A 262 7.05 -0.50 18.52
CA PRO A 262 8.45 -0.54 18.90
C PRO A 262 8.58 -1.47 20.12
N LYS A 263 9.52 -2.43 20.09
CA LYS A 263 9.67 -3.47 21.13
C LYS A 263 9.55 -2.87 22.55
N PRO A 264 9.00 -3.58 23.56
CA PRO A 264 8.77 -3.03 24.91
C PRO A 264 10.01 -2.43 25.60
N ASN A 265 11.21 -2.88 25.20
CA ASN A 265 12.50 -2.39 25.69
C ASN A 265 13.27 -1.55 24.65
N ALA A 266 12.65 -1.25 23.50
CA ALA A 266 13.21 -0.34 22.53
C ALA A 266 13.18 1.07 23.13
N SER A 267 14.36 1.65 23.29
CA SER A 267 14.50 3.03 23.75
C SER A 267 13.64 3.97 22.89
N GLN A 268 13.25 5.13 23.44
CA GLN A 268 12.55 6.17 22.67
C GLN A 268 13.35 6.65 21.44
N LEU A 269 14.67 6.36 21.40
CA LEU A 269 15.59 6.58 20.27
C LEU A 269 15.41 5.58 19.12
N CYS A 270 14.75 4.44 19.34
CA CYS A 270 14.49 3.41 18.33
C CYS A 270 13.14 3.61 17.60
N ARG A 271 12.57 4.82 17.64
CA ARG A 271 11.44 5.18 16.79
C ARG A 271 11.96 5.67 15.44
N PHE A 272 11.26 5.34 14.34
CA PHE A 272 11.61 5.81 13.00
C PHE A 272 11.34 7.31 12.81
N ARG A 273 12.04 8.16 13.57
CA ARG A 273 11.97 9.62 13.42
C ARG A 273 12.67 10.01 12.12
N ALA A 274 11.88 10.50 11.18
CA ALA A 274 12.37 11.11 9.97
C ALA A 274 12.53 12.62 10.15
N HIS A 275 13.52 13.18 9.47
CA HIS A 275 13.79 14.62 9.44
C HIS A 275 13.55 15.15 8.03
N SER A 276 12.85 16.27 7.94
CA SER A 276 12.67 17.00 6.68
C SER A 276 14.02 17.55 6.23
N CYS A 277 14.38 17.26 4.98
CA CYS A 277 15.65 17.64 4.40
C CYS A 277 15.52 17.75 2.88
N ASP A 278 16.33 18.62 2.26
CA ASP A 278 16.31 18.82 0.80
C ASP A 278 16.91 17.66 0.02
N SER A 279 17.83 16.90 0.63
CA SER A 279 18.44 15.72 0.00
C SER A 279 19.05 14.75 1.00
N TRP A 280 19.19 13.50 0.59
CA TRP A 280 19.88 12.47 1.37
C TRP A 280 21.33 12.85 1.69
N GLN A 281 22.07 13.46 0.76
CA GLN A 281 23.46 13.85 0.97
C GLN A 281 23.60 14.91 2.07
N ARG A 282 22.66 15.86 2.15
CA ARG A 282 22.67 16.86 3.23
C ARG A 282 22.35 16.22 4.57
N PHE A 283 21.37 15.32 4.60
CA PHE A 283 21.00 14.58 5.80
C PHE A 283 22.18 13.74 6.31
N SER A 284 22.83 12.97 5.44
CA SER A 284 23.94 12.08 5.81
C SER A 284 25.20 12.82 6.25
N MET A 285 25.42 14.04 5.77
CA MET A 285 26.51 14.93 6.21
C MET A 285 26.16 15.76 7.45
N GLY A 286 24.96 15.61 8.04
CA GLY A 286 24.52 16.42 9.18
C GLY A 286 24.34 17.91 8.86
N LYS A 287 24.12 18.27 7.59
CA LYS A 287 24.08 19.67 7.13
C LYS A 287 22.68 20.28 7.25
N GLY A 288 22.30 20.64 8.47
CA GLY A 288 21.11 21.47 8.76
C GLY A 288 19.77 20.74 8.67
N CYS A 289 19.78 19.42 8.84
CA CYS A 289 18.59 18.57 8.85
C CYS A 289 18.44 17.78 10.16
N ASP A 290 19.20 18.15 11.20
CA ASP A 290 19.26 17.52 12.52
C ASP A 290 18.19 18.04 13.49
N GLY A 291 17.62 19.23 13.23
CA GLY A 291 16.57 19.81 14.06
C GLY A 291 15.14 19.48 13.60
N CYS A 292 14.22 19.33 14.55
CA CYS A 292 12.77 19.17 14.26
C CYS A 292 12.03 20.51 14.08
N GLY A 293 12.73 21.64 14.13
CA GLY A 293 12.15 22.98 14.04
C GLY A 293 11.19 23.32 15.19
N ARG A 294 10.59 24.52 15.13
CA ARG A 294 9.59 24.96 16.13
C ARG A 294 8.40 24.01 16.15
N ALA A 295 7.96 23.64 17.35
CA ALA A 295 6.86 22.70 17.61
C ALA A 295 7.02 21.32 16.92
N GLY A 296 8.26 20.90 16.61
CA GLY A 296 8.53 19.59 16.01
C GLY A 296 8.08 19.45 14.55
N ARG A 297 7.72 20.54 13.88
CA ARG A 297 7.11 20.51 12.54
C ARG A 297 7.96 19.82 11.46
N LEU A 298 9.28 19.78 11.61
CA LEU A 298 10.20 19.20 10.61
C LEU A 298 10.51 17.72 10.85
N CYS A 299 9.94 17.11 11.89
CA CYS A 299 10.11 15.68 12.14
C CYS A 299 8.77 14.96 12.14
N ALA A 300 8.74 13.77 11.54
CA ALA A 300 7.59 12.87 11.57
C ALA A 300 8.05 11.46 11.93
N GLN A 301 7.17 10.65 12.51
CA GLN A 301 7.44 9.22 12.67
C GLN A 301 7.04 8.51 11.37
N MET A 302 7.98 7.79 10.76
CA MET A 302 7.69 6.96 9.58
C MET A 302 6.85 5.75 9.98
N GLY A 303 5.93 5.35 9.10
CA GLY A 303 5.06 4.19 9.28
C GLY A 303 3.77 4.52 10.04
N PHE A 304 3.31 3.60 10.90
CA PHE A 304 1.98 3.60 11.51
C PHE A 304 1.57 4.91 12.22
N HIS A 305 2.55 5.62 12.79
CA HIS A 305 2.37 6.86 13.56
C HIS A 305 2.54 8.16 12.75
N SER A 306 2.76 8.08 11.44
CA SER A 306 2.94 9.25 10.55
C SER A 306 1.74 10.21 10.58
N VAL A 307 0.53 9.68 10.74
CA VAL A 307 -0.72 10.45 10.76
C VAL A 307 -0.80 11.42 11.94
N ASP A 308 -0.11 11.16 13.05
CA ASP A 308 -0.13 12.02 14.22
C ASP A 308 0.54 13.36 13.91
N TRP A 309 1.60 13.34 13.09
CA TRP A 309 2.23 14.55 12.57
C TRP A 309 1.27 15.40 11.73
N PHE A 310 0.49 14.77 10.85
CA PHE A 310 -0.48 15.45 10.02
C PHE A 310 -1.59 16.11 10.84
N ARG A 311 -2.13 15.39 11.83
CA ARG A 311 -3.18 15.89 12.73
C ARG A 311 -2.73 17.08 13.56
N ASN A 312 -1.53 17.01 14.14
CA ASN A 312 -0.97 18.08 14.95
C ASN A 312 -0.76 19.37 14.15
N ARG A 313 -0.39 19.26 12.86
CA ARG A 313 -0.27 20.40 11.95
C ARG A 313 -1.60 21.02 11.54
N ARG A 314 -2.68 20.24 11.51
CA ARG A 314 -4.02 20.75 11.21
C ARG A 314 -4.61 21.51 12.40
N ASN A 315 -4.36 21.05 13.62
CA ASN A 315 -4.89 21.65 14.86
C ASN A 315 -4.10 22.88 15.35
N SER A 316 -2.96 23.21 14.74
CA SER A 316 -2.12 24.36 15.08
C SER A 316 -2.33 25.57 14.17
N LYS A 317 -3.35 25.52 13.30
CA LYS A 317 -3.86 26.63 12.49
C LYS A 317 -5.22 27.05 13.02
#